data_AF-A0A7J4BVA5-F1
#
_entry.id   AF-A0A7J4BVA5-F1
#
_cell.length_a   1.000
_cell.length_b   1.000
_cell.length_c   1.000
_cell.angle_alpha   90.00
_cell.angle_beta   90.00
_cell.angle_gamma   90.00
#
_symmetry.space_group_name_H-M   'P 1'
#
loop_
_entity.id
_entity.type
_entity.pdbx_description
1 polymer ?
#
loop_
_entity_poly.entity_id
_entity_poly.type
_entity_poly.pdbx_seq_one_letter_code
_entity_poly.pdbx_strand_id
1 'polypeptide(L)' 'MGKRIRAQRRGSSPKNRVSSHRFPGESRIPRGVEEVATVMELVHSPVHTAPLIRVRFEDGRETHLVATEG' A
#
# COMPACT_ATOMS: atom_id res chain seq x y z
N MET A 1 16.54 37.84 -8.68
CA MET A 1 16.53 36.48 -8.10
C MET A 1 15.09 35.98 -8.06
N GLY A 2 14.79 34.83 -8.69
CA GLY A 2 13.41 34.35 -8.86
C GLY A 2 12.87 33.57 -7.66
N LYS A 3 11.54 33.44 -7.55
CA LYS A 3 10.90 32.54 -6.59
C LYS A 3 11.18 31.08 -6.97
N ARG A 4 11.12 30.18 -5.98
CA ARG A 4 11.25 28.72 -6.20
C ARG A 4 10.23 28.19 -7.19
N ILE A 5 10.68 27.35 -8.12
CA ILE A 5 9.84 26.61 -9.07
C ILE A 5 8.97 25.57 -8.35
N ARG A 6 7.91 25.09 -9.00
CA ARG A 6 6.96 24.13 -8.41
C ARG A 6 7.62 22.83 -7.93
N ALA A 7 8.58 22.30 -8.69
CA ALA A 7 9.30 21.07 -8.33
C ALA A 7 10.04 21.20 -7.00
N GLN A 8 10.73 22.32 -6.77
CA GLN A 8 11.42 22.62 -5.51
C GLN A 8 10.45 22.73 -4.32
N ARG A 9 9.21 23.19 -4.55
CA ARG A 9 8.17 23.27 -3.52
C ARG A 9 7.51 21.91 -3.24
N ARG A 10 7.64 20.94 -4.14
CA ARG A 10 7.02 19.61 -4.00
C ARG A 10 7.60 18.84 -2.80
N GLY A 11 8.91 18.91 -2.62
CA GLY A 11 9.59 18.25 -1.49
C GLY A 11 9.42 18.94 -0.14
N SER A 12 9.13 20.25 -0.12
CA SER A 12 9.14 21.06 1.11
C SER A 12 7.76 21.45 1.65
N SER A 13 6.66 21.15 0.94
CA SER A 13 5.31 21.59 1.32
C SER A 13 4.38 20.41 1.60
N PRO A 14 3.66 20.38 2.74
CA PRO A 14 2.64 19.38 3.06
C PRO A 14 1.50 19.32 2.04
N LYS A 15 1.27 20.41 1.28
CA LYS A 15 0.22 20.48 0.25
C LYS A 15 0.35 19.41 -0.84
N ASN A 16 1.58 18.93 -1.08
CA ASN A 16 1.84 17.89 -2.08
C ASN A 16 1.99 16.49 -1.46
N ARG A 17 1.74 16.34 -0.16
CA ARG A 17 1.79 15.05 0.54
C ARG A 17 0.48 14.29 0.34
N VAL A 18 0.58 12.99 0.12
CA VAL A 18 -0.58 12.11 0.04
C VAL A 18 -1.19 11.87 1.43
N SER A 19 -2.50 11.61 1.48
CA SER A 19 -3.22 11.31 2.73
C SER A 19 -3.00 9.86 3.19
N SER A 20 -1.78 9.52 3.60
CA SER A 20 -1.37 8.14 3.91
C SER A 20 -2.16 7.45 5.03
N HIS A 21 -2.77 8.20 5.94
CA HIS A 21 -3.61 7.64 7.02
C HIS A 21 -4.90 6.96 6.52
N ARG A 22 -5.28 7.19 5.25
CA ARG A 22 -6.46 6.56 4.63
C ARG A 22 -6.14 5.24 3.93
N PHE A 23 -4.89 4.80 3.99
CA PHE A 23 -4.43 3.65 3.23
C PHE A 23 -4.78 2.37 4.01
N PRO A 24 -5.27 1.32 3.34
CA PRO A 24 -5.71 0.08 4.00
C PRO A 24 -4.55 -0.68 4.68
N GLY A 25 -3.32 -0.43 4.24
CA GLY A 25 -2.11 -1.03 4.80
C GLY A 25 -0.98 -1.00 3.79
N GLU A 26 0.21 -1.40 4.21
CA GLU A 26 1.33 -1.64 3.30
C GLU A 26 1.09 -2.95 2.55
N SER A 27 1.18 -2.92 1.21
CA SER A 27 1.17 -4.14 0.42
C SER A 27 2.58 -4.64 0.22
N ARG A 28 2.94 -5.73 0.90
CA ARG A 28 4.28 -6.29 0.87
C ARG A 28 4.25 -7.81 0.91
N ILE A 29 4.95 -8.41 -0.06
CA ILE A 29 5.24 -9.84 -0.08
C ILE A 29 6.36 -10.11 0.95
N PRO A 30 6.15 -10.99 1.94
CA PRO A 30 7.20 -11.43 2.84
C PRO A 30 8.38 -12.02 2.06
N ARG A 31 9.61 -11.73 2.47
CA ARG A 31 10.81 -12.20 1.76
C ARG A 31 11.35 -13.47 2.42
N GLY A 32 11.83 -14.40 1.60
CA GLY A 32 12.69 -15.51 2.04
C GLY A 32 11.97 -16.66 2.74
N VAL A 33 10.65 -16.78 2.57
CA VAL A 33 9.90 -17.89 3.16
C VAL A 33 8.88 -18.40 2.14
N GLU A 34 8.86 -19.72 1.93
CA GLU A 34 7.75 -20.42 1.29
C GLU A 34 6.69 -20.68 2.36
N GLU A 35 5.77 -19.73 2.51
CA GLU A 35 4.64 -19.84 3.45
C GLU A 35 3.34 -19.95 2.66
N VAL A 36 2.46 -20.84 3.11
CA VAL A 36 1.07 -20.89 2.65
C VAL A 36 0.24 -19.96 3.50
N ALA A 37 -0.61 -19.17 2.86
CA ALA A 37 -1.52 -18.24 3.53
C ALA A 37 -2.93 -18.41 2.98
N THR A 38 -3.92 -18.18 3.85
CA THR A 38 -5.33 -18.22 3.48
C THR A 38 -5.80 -16.82 3.11
N VAL A 39 -6.48 -16.69 1.96
CA VAL A 39 -7.14 -15.45 1.55
C VAL A 39 -8.39 -15.26 2.42
N MET A 40 -8.44 -14.14 3.15
CA MET A 40 -9.53 -13.84 4.08
C MET A 40 -10.60 -12.95 3.44
N GLU A 41 -10.19 -11.90 2.74
CA GLU A 41 -11.10 -10.93 2.13
C GLU A 41 -10.46 -10.17 0.95
N LEU A 42 -11.33 -9.62 0.10
CA LEU A 42 -10.99 -8.66 -0.95
C LEU A 42 -11.26 -7.24 -0.46
N VAL A 43 -10.25 -6.37 -0.53
CA VAL A 43 -10.28 -5.01 0.00
C VAL A 43 -10.10 -4.00 -1.13
N HIS A 44 -10.96 -2.99 -1.21
CA HIS A 44 -10.75 -1.86 -2.12
C HIS A 44 -9.60 -0.98 -1.62
N SER A 45 -8.60 -0.71 -2.47
CA SER A 45 -7.54 0.26 -2.16
C SER A 45 -7.84 1.66 -2.74
N PRO A 46 -8.02 2.69 -1.89
CA PRO A 46 -8.17 4.08 -2.34
C PRO A 46 -6.91 4.67 -2.99
N VAL A 47 -5.75 4.01 -2.83
CA VAL A 47 -4.44 4.49 -3.31
C VAL A 47 -4.11 3.94 -4.68
N HIS A 48 -4.47 2.68 -4.91
CA HIS A 48 -4.13 1.96 -6.12
C HIS A 48 -5.31 1.88 -7.09
N THR A 49 -6.52 2.28 -6.65
CA THR A 49 -7.77 2.14 -7.43
C THR A 49 -7.92 0.69 -7.94
N ALA A 50 -7.52 -0.27 -7.09
CA ALA A 50 -7.39 -1.67 -7.43
C ALA A 50 -7.78 -2.54 -6.20
N PRO A 51 -8.19 -3.80 -6.43
CA PRO A 51 -8.41 -4.74 -5.35
C PRO A 51 -7.09 -5.19 -4.71
N LEU A 52 -7.11 -5.32 -3.39
CA LEU A 52 -6.11 -6.01 -2.60
C LEU A 52 -6.75 -7.26 -1.98
N ILE A 53 -5.93 -8.23 -1.62
CA ILE A 53 -6.34 -9.35 -0.78
C ILE A 53 -5.71 -9.19 0.60
N ARG A 54 -6.48 -9.46 1.65
CA ARG A 54 -5.95 -9.65 3.00
C ARG A 54 -5.71 -11.15 3.20
N VAL A 55 -4.50 -11.51 3.56
CA VAL A 55 -4.10 -12.90 3.79
C VAL A 55 -3.69 -13.11 5.24
N ARG A 56 -3.95 -14.32 5.75
CA ARG A 56 -3.52 -14.75 7.08
C ARG A 56 -2.61 -15.97 6.96
N PHE A 57 -1.46 -15.90 7.62
CA PHE A 57 -0.49 -17.00 7.72
C PHE A 57 -0.83 -17.94 8.88
N GLU A 58 -0.22 -19.13 8.92
CA GLU A 58 -0.46 -20.13 9.97
C GLU A 58 -0.11 -19.62 11.37
N ASP A 59 0.90 -18.76 11.48
CA ASP A 59 1.31 -18.12 12.75
C ASP A 59 0.39 -16.97 13.19
N GLY A 60 -0.67 -16.71 12.44
CA GLY A 60 -1.66 -15.67 12.72
C GLY A 60 -1.28 -14.28 12.25
N ARG A 61 -0.10 -14.08 11.63
CA ARG A 61 0.24 -12.79 10.98
C ARG A 61 -0.72 -12.51 9.82
N GLU A 62 -0.97 -11.23 9.59
CA GLU A 62 -1.78 -10.76 8.48
C GLU A 62 -1.05 -9.71 7.66
N THR A 63 -1.26 -9.73 6.34
CA THR A 63 -0.74 -8.72 5.43
C THR A 63 -1.71 -8.49 4.28
N HIS A 64 -1.48 -7.40 3.53
CA HIS A 64 -2.17 -7.11 2.29
C HIS A 64 -1.28 -7.45 1.10
N LEU A 65 -1.83 -8.09 0.07
CA LEU A 65 -1.16 -8.34 -1.20
C LEU A 65 -2.01 -7.78 -2.35
N VAL A 66 -1.37 -7.46 -3.47
CA VAL A 66 -2.08 -7.09 -4.68
C VAL A 66 -2.84 -8.31 -5.19
N ALA A 67 -4.15 -8.16 -5.43
CA ALA A 67 -4.93 -9.24 -6.01
C ALA A 67 -4.62 -9.37 -7.51
N THR A 68 -4.39 -10.60 -7.98
CA THR A 68 -4.29 -10.91 -9.40
C THR A 68 -5.65 -11.33 -9.95
N GLU A 69 -5.82 -11.22 -11.27
CA GLU A 69 -6.97 -11.83 -11.96
C GLU A 69 -6.90 -13.36 -11.79
N GLY A 70 -8.07 -13.99 -11.60
CA GLY A 70 -8.20 -15.42 -11.33
C GLY A 70 -9.58 -15.94 -11.64
#